data_AF-A0AB73T983-F1
#
_entry.id   AF-A0AB73T983-F1
#
_cell.length_a   1.000
_cell.length_b   1.000
_cell.length_c   1.000
_cell.angle_alpha   90.00
_cell.angle_beta   90.00
_cell.angle_gamma   90.00
#
_symmetry.space_group_name_H-M   'P 1'
#
loop_
_entity.id
_entity.type
_entity.pdbx_description
1 polymer ?
#
loop_
_entity_poly.entity_id
_entity_poly.type
_entity_poly.pdbx_seq_one_letter_code
_entity_poly.pdbx_strand_id
1 'polypeptide(L)'
;MAANEEMFSLSFFIWYGLVLFIMFGYALIWQQILKHVPLTVAFSNKPVGLVWGMVWGTLFFQEVITWKMILGAAIIFAGIYLVVTGDE
;
A
#
# COMPACT_ATOMS: atom_id res chain seq x y z
N MET A 1 -15.93 19.42 -2.58
CA MET A 1 -15.30 20.73 -2.87
C MET A 1 -14.45 20.75 -4.15
N ALA A 2 -14.10 19.62 -4.77
CA ALA A 2 -13.44 19.57 -6.09
C ALA A 2 -14.40 19.32 -7.28
N ALA A 3 -15.71 19.20 -7.01
CA ALA A 3 -16.72 18.90 -8.04
C ALA A 3 -17.43 20.15 -8.59
N ASN A 4 -16.96 21.36 -8.26
CA ASN A 4 -17.67 22.62 -8.51
C ASN A 4 -16.82 23.70 -9.21
N GLU A 5 -15.68 23.32 -9.79
CA GLU A 5 -14.82 24.23 -10.54
C GLU A 5 -14.83 23.85 -12.02
N GLU A 6 -14.96 24.86 -12.89
CA GLU A 6 -15.01 24.71 -14.34
C GLU A 6 -13.80 23.90 -14.83
N MET A 7 -14.05 22.90 -15.70
CA MET A 7 -13.06 21.92 -16.18
C MET A 7 -11.84 22.54 -16.92
N PHE A 8 -11.79 23.88 -17.02
CA PHE A 8 -10.75 24.68 -17.66
C PHE A 8 -10.27 25.88 -16.81
N SER A 9 -10.50 25.85 -15.49
CA SER A 9 -9.94 26.84 -14.56
C SER A 9 -8.43 26.64 -14.36
N LEU A 10 -7.67 27.73 -14.20
CA LEU A 10 -6.22 27.68 -13.93
C LEU A 10 -5.92 26.90 -12.62
N SER A 11 -6.85 26.91 -11.67
CA SER A 11 -6.81 26.07 -10.47
C SER A 11 -6.89 24.57 -10.77
N PHE A 12 -7.65 24.13 -11.78
CA PHE A 12 -7.73 22.72 -12.17
C PHE A 12 -6.37 22.22 -12.67
N PHE A 13 -5.66 23.00 -13.48
CA PHE A 13 -4.33 22.64 -13.98
C PHE A 13 -3.30 22.53 -12.86
N ILE A 14 -3.36 23.40 -11.85
CA ILE A 14 -2.46 23.35 -10.68
C ILE A 14 -2.72 22.08 -9.86
N TRP A 15 -3.98 21.80 -9.50
CA TRP A 15 -4.33 20.63 -8.71
C TRP A 15 -4.05 19.32 -9.47
N TYR A 16 -4.39 19.27 -10.75
CA TYR A 16 -4.12 18.12 -11.60
C TYR A 16 -2.61 17.91 -11.83
N GLY A 17 -1.86 18.98 -12.08
CA GLY A 17 -0.41 18.94 -12.21
C GLY A 17 0.28 18.47 -10.93
N LEU A 18 -0.22 18.89 -9.76
CA LEU A 18 0.27 18.45 -8.46
C LEU A 18 0.00 16.95 -8.23
N VAL A 19 -1.19 16.45 -8.57
CA VAL A 19 -1.50 15.01 -8.51
C VAL A 19 -0.59 14.22 -9.45
N LEU A 20 -0.39 14.69 -10.69
CA LEU A 20 0.53 14.05 -11.64
C LEU A 20 1.97 14.06 -11.13
N PHE A 21 2.43 15.14 -10.52
CA PHE A 21 3.77 15.24 -9.95
C PHE A 21 3.96 14.24 -8.80
N ILE A 22 2.97 14.10 -7.91
CA ILE A 22 3.01 13.11 -6.83
C ILE A 22 3.03 11.69 -7.39
N MET A 23 2.17 11.37 -8.37
CA MET A 23 2.17 10.07 -9.04
C MET A 23 3.50 9.77 -9.75
N PHE A 24 4.10 10.78 -10.38
CA PHE A 24 5.39 10.65 -11.03
C PHE A 24 6.50 10.36 -10.01
N GLY A 25 6.54 11.10 -8.89
CA GLY A 25 7.46 10.83 -7.78
C GLY A 25 7.29 9.42 -7.20
N TYR A 26 6.04 9.01 -6.97
CA TYR A 26 5.72 7.65 -6.53
C TYR A 26 6.23 6.60 -7.52
N ALA A 27 5.97 6.80 -8.82
CA ALA A 27 6.44 5.90 -9.86
C ALA A 27 7.98 5.80 -9.89
N LEU A 28 8.70 6.92 -9.76
CA LEU A 28 10.16 6.91 -9.71
C LEU A 28 10.71 6.14 -8.51
N ILE A 29 10.16 6.36 -7.32
CA ILE A 29 10.53 5.64 -6.10
C ILE A 29 10.26 4.15 -6.28
N TRP A 30 9.08 3.79 -6.81
CA TRP A 30 8.71 2.41 -7.06
C TRP A 30 9.64 1.73 -8.08
N GLN A 31 10.00 2.44 -9.15
CA GLN A 31 10.97 1.97 -10.14
C GLN A 31 12.38 1.79 -9.55
N GLN A 32 12.80 2.63 -8.59
CA GLN A 32 14.08 2.46 -7.89
C GLN A 32 14.09 1.25 -6.96
N ILE A 33 12.99 1.01 -6.24
CA ILE A 33 12.84 -0.16 -5.35
C ILE A 33 12.89 -1.46 -6.15
N LEU A 34 12.16 -1.54 -7.27
CA LEU A 34 12.14 -2.73 -8.14
C LEU A 34 13.51 -3.06 -8.77
N LYS A 35 14.43 -2.11 -8.87
CA LYS A 35 15.80 -2.38 -9.34
C LYS A 35 16.67 -3.11 -8.31
N HIS A 36 16.36 -2.97 -7.02
CA HIS A 36 17.15 -3.54 -5.93
C HIS A 36 16.47 -4.75 -5.27
N VAL A 37 15.16 -4.90 -5.48
CA VAL A 37 14.36 -5.97 -4.86
C VAL A 37 13.76 -6.85 -5.97
N PRO A 38 14.07 -8.16 -6.02
CA PRO A 38 13.50 -9.07 -7.02
C PRO A 38 11.98 -9.18 -6.86
N LEU A 39 11.24 -9.34 -7.97
CA LEU A 39 9.77 -9.40 -7.98
C LEU A 39 9.21 -10.44 -6.98
N THR A 40 9.93 -11.53 -6.74
CA THR A 40 9.55 -12.58 -5.78
C THR A 40 9.46 -12.05 -4.35
N VAL A 41 10.34 -11.11 -3.95
CA VAL A 41 10.28 -10.46 -2.63
C VAL A 41 9.17 -9.40 -2.59
N ALA A 42 8.95 -8.68 -3.69
CA ALA A 42 7.85 -7.72 -3.79
C ALA A 42 6.46 -8.39 -3.73
N PHE A 43 6.30 -9.58 -4.32
CA PHE A 43 5.06 -10.37 -4.25
C PHE A 43 4.93 -11.15 -2.93
N SER A 44 6.05 -11.58 -2.32
CA SER A 44 6.07 -12.16 -0.97
C SER A 44 5.68 -11.17 0.13
N ASN A 45 5.51 -9.89 -0.22
CA ASN A 45 5.05 -8.82 0.67
C ASN A 45 3.52 -8.72 0.81
N LYS A 46 2.72 -9.63 0.22
CA LYS A 46 1.27 -9.72 0.49
C LYS A 46 0.86 -9.65 1.98
N PRO A 47 1.57 -10.30 2.94
CA PRO A 47 1.30 -10.14 4.37
C PRO A 47 1.72 -8.78 4.93
N VAL A 48 2.76 -8.14 4.38
CA VAL A 48 3.18 -6.78 4.78
C VAL A 48 2.09 -5.77 4.48
N GLY A 49 1.36 -5.93 3.37
CA GLY A 49 0.15 -5.13 3.09
C GLY A 49 -0.94 -5.29 4.17
N LEU A 50 -1.07 -6.48 4.74
CA LEU A 50 -2.03 -6.78 5.80
C LEU A 50 -1.61 -6.16 7.14
N VAL A 51 -0.31 -6.22 7.47
CA VAL A 51 0.27 -5.52 8.64
C VAL A 51 0.07 -4.02 8.51
N TRP A 52 0.38 -3.45 7.34
CA TRP A 52 0.22 -2.03 7.08
C TRP A 52 -1.26 -1.61 7.13
N GLY A 53 -2.17 -2.46 6.65
CA GLY A 53 -3.61 -2.28 6.78
C GLY A 53 -4.07 -2.20 8.24
N MET A 54 -3.57 -3.07 9.11
CA MET A 54 -3.87 -3.01 10.56
C MET A 54 -3.28 -1.75 11.22
N VAL A 55 -2.06 -1.35 10.84
CA VAL A 55 -1.42 -0.12 11.34
C VAL A 55 -2.23 1.11 10.94
N TRP A 56 -2.65 1.22 9.68
CA TRP A 56 -3.47 2.36 9.24
C TRP A 56 -4.91 2.31 9.75
N GLY A 57 -5.50 1.12 9.88
CA GLY A 57 -6.83 0.94 10.49
C GLY A 57 -6.85 1.44 11.93
N THR A 58 -5.83 1.11 12.71
CA THR A 58 -5.70 1.63 14.09
C THR A 58 -5.40 3.13 14.13
N LEU A 59 -4.54 3.63 13.23
CA LEU A 59 -4.13 5.03 13.26
C LEU A 59 -5.25 5.98 12.81
N PHE A 60 -5.95 5.67 11.71
CA PHE A 60 -7.00 6.54 11.16
C PHE A 60 -8.40 6.25 11.67
N PHE A 61 -8.73 4.98 11.92
CA PHE A 61 -10.07 4.57 12.34
C PHE A 61 -10.16 4.23 13.84
N GLN A 62 -9.04 4.32 14.58
CA GLN A 62 -8.96 3.98 16.01
C GLN A 62 -9.52 2.57 16.30
N GLU A 63 -9.38 1.66 15.35
CA GLU A 63 -9.84 0.28 15.51
C GLU A 63 -9.07 -0.40 16.63
N VAL A 64 -9.80 -1.04 17.56
CA VAL A 64 -9.18 -1.84 18.61
C VAL A 64 -8.69 -3.14 17.99
N ILE A 65 -7.37 -3.33 17.94
CA ILE A 65 -6.78 -4.60 17.50
C ILE A 65 -7.27 -5.69 18.45
N THR A 66 -8.25 -6.45 17.98
CA THR A 66 -8.85 -7.53 18.76
C THR A 66 -8.02 -8.80 18.60
N TRP A 67 -7.99 -9.65 19.63
CA TRP A 67 -7.24 -10.92 19.60
C TRP A 67 -7.51 -11.79 18.36
N LYS A 68 -8.72 -11.73 17.81
CA LYS A 68 -9.11 -12.41 16.57
C LYS A 68 -8.33 -11.93 15.34
N MET A 69 -7.99 -10.64 15.26
CA MET A 69 -7.19 -10.08 14.16
C MET A 69 -5.74 -10.55 14.25
N ILE A 70 -5.19 -10.64 15.46
CA ILE A 70 -3.83 -11.16 15.70
C ILE A 70 -3.76 -12.64 15.33
N LEU A 71 -4.76 -13.43 15.74
CA LEU A 71 -4.86 -14.84 15.35
C LEU A 71 -4.99 -15.01 13.82
N GLY A 72 -5.84 -14.20 13.18
CA GLY A 72 -5.97 -14.20 11.71
C GLY A 72 -4.65 -13.84 11.02
N ALA A 73 -3.96 -12.81 11.50
CA ALA A 73 -2.64 -12.44 11.00
C ALA A 73 -1.62 -13.57 11.17
N ALA A 74 -1.58 -14.23 12.34
CA ALA A 74 -0.68 -15.35 12.61
C ALA A 74 -0.92 -16.55 11.68
N ILE A 75 -2.19 -16.89 11.41
CA ILE A 75 -2.56 -17.96 10.46
C ILE A 75 -2.09 -17.61 9.04
N ILE A 76 -2.27 -16.36 8.62
CA ILE A 76 -1.84 -15.90 7.30
C ILE A 76 -0.31 -15.95 7.17
N PHE A 77 0.43 -15.51 8.19
CA PHE A 77 1.89 -15.63 8.23
C PHE A 77 2.36 -17.09 8.17
N ALA A 78 1.72 -17.99 8.93
CA ALA A 78 2.03 -19.41 8.91
C ALA A 78 1.77 -20.05 7.53
N GLY A 79 0.64 -19.72 6.89
CA GLY A 79 0.33 -20.20 5.54
C GLY A 79 1.34 -19.74 4.50
N ILE A 80 1.83 -18.50 4.61
CA ILE A 80 2.84 -17.97 3.71
C ILE A 80 4.20 -18.62 3.94
N TYR A 81 4.60 -18.82 5.20
CA TYR A 81 5.84 -19.54 5.51
C TYR A 81 5.83 -20.94 4.89
N LEU A 82 4.71 -21.66 5.01
CA LEU A 82 4.54 -22.99 4.40
C LEU A 82 4.67 -22.94 2.87
N VAL A 83 4.04 -21.96 2.20
CA VAL A 83 4.14 -21.80 0.75
C VAL A 83 5.56 -21.45 0.32
N VAL A 84 6.26 -20.57 1.03
CA VAL A 84 7.63 -20.16 0.71
C VAL A 84 8.61 -21.32 0.88
N THR A 85 8.49 -22.11 1.95
CA THR A 85 9.34 -23.29 2.16
C THR A 85 9.01 -24.45 1.22
N GLY A 86 7.81 -24.50 0.65
CA GLY A 86 7.43 -25.51 -0.35
C GLY A 86 7.88 -25.18 -1.78
N ASP A 87 8.27 -23.93 -2.04
CA ASP A 87 8.80 -23.44 -3.32
C ASP A 87 10.35 -23.35 -3.34
N GLU A 88 11.02 -23.69 -2.23
CA GLU A 88 12.47 -23.99 -2.17
C GLU A 88 12.73 -25.47 -2.52
#